data_AF-A0A413YTF9-F1
#
_entry.id   AF-A0A413YTF9-F1
#
_cell.length_a   1.000
_cell.length_b   1.000
_cell.length_c   1.000
_cell.angle_alpha   90.00
_cell.angle_beta   90.00
_cell.angle_gamma   90.00
#
_symmetry.space_group_name_H-M   'P 1'
#
loop_
_entity.id
_entity.type
_entity.pdbx_description
1 polymer ?
#
loop_
_entity_poly.entity_id
_entity_poly.type
_entity_poly.pdbx_seq_one_letter_code
_entity_poly.pdbx_strand_id
1 'polypeptide(L)'
;MAKAVLIMDMPESCSKCKFMYEFQGIKKCQLMNVLNNGASKLSQNTFTQKRHDMCPLRELPEKREINHNKNHYISNFWTDAKSVGWNACLDEILKTDGMRKE
;
A
#
# COMPACT_ATOMS: atom_id res chain seq x y z
N MET A 1 5.56 -11.51 -4.51
CA MET A 1 4.83 -10.45 -5.25
C MET A 1 5.17 -9.11 -4.64
N ALA A 2 5.40 -8.08 -5.46
CA ALA A 2 5.57 -6.73 -4.95
C ALA A 2 4.27 -6.29 -4.26
N LYS A 3 4.37 -5.80 -3.01
CA LYS A 3 3.24 -5.16 -2.32
C LYS A 3 3.24 -3.67 -2.66
N ALA A 4 2.09 -3.02 -2.51
CA ALA A 4 1.95 -1.59 -2.75
C ALA A 4 1.21 -0.92 -1.58
N VAL A 5 1.50 0.35 -1.37
CA VAL A 5 0.84 1.19 -0.36
C VAL A 5 -0.02 2.23 -1.06
N LEU A 6 -1.23 2.46 -0.53
CA LEU A 6 -2.09 3.56 -0.90
C LEU A 6 -2.16 4.54 0.28
N ILE A 7 -1.85 5.81 0.03
CA ILE A 7 -2.00 6.88 1.01
C ILE A 7 -3.23 7.68 0.62
N MET A 8 -4.20 7.75 1.52
CA MET A 8 -5.42 8.54 1.37
C MET A 8 -5.90 9.02 2.73
N ASP A 9 -6.70 10.09 2.74
CA ASP A 9 -7.37 10.52 3.95
C ASP A 9 -8.33 9.43 4.43
N MET A 10 -8.29 9.16 5.74
CA MET A 10 -9.17 8.20 6.38
C MET A 10 -10.62 8.72 6.32
N PRO A 11 -11.56 8.00 5.70
CA PRO A 11 -12.95 8.44 5.66
C PRO A 11 -13.59 8.32 7.04
N GLU A 12 -14.39 9.30 7.45
CA GLU A 12 -15.13 9.27 8.72
C GLU A 12 -16.22 8.17 8.77
N SER A 13 -16.64 7.66 7.61
CA SER A 13 -17.63 6.59 7.49
C SER A 13 -17.52 5.86 6.15
N CYS A 14 -18.05 4.64 6.05
CA CYS A 14 -18.09 3.90 4.78
C CYS A 14 -18.81 4.67 3.68
N SER A 15 -19.84 5.45 3.99
CA SER A 15 -20.52 6.33 3.02
C SER A 15 -19.62 7.42 2.42
N LYS A 16 -18.55 7.81 3.11
CA LYS A 16 -17.54 8.76 2.63
C LYS A 16 -16.32 8.07 2.02
N CYS A 17 -16.26 6.73 2.02
CA CYS A 17 -15.15 5.97 1.48
C CYS A 17 -15.23 5.90 -0.05
N LYS A 18 -14.15 6.27 -0.74
CA LYS A 18 -14.06 6.21 -2.22
C LYS A 18 -14.14 4.78 -2.79
N PHE A 19 -14.00 3.77 -1.94
CA PHE A 19 -14.13 2.36 -2.31
C PHE A 19 -15.51 1.78 -1.98
N MET A 20 -16.43 2.59 -1.45
CA MET A 20 -17.76 2.11 -1.15
C MET A 20 -18.51 1.84 -2.45
N TYR A 21 -19.00 0.60 -2.55
CA TYR A 21 -19.83 0.13 -3.63
C TYR A 21 -21.12 -0.45 -3.03
N GLU A 22 -22.25 -0.08 -3.62
CA GLU A 22 -23.56 -0.62 -3.29
C GLU A 22 -24.18 -1.25 -4.53
N PHE A 23 -24.51 -2.54 -4.44
CA PHE A 23 -25.20 -3.26 -5.49
C PHE A 23 -26.23 -4.19 -4.90
N GLN A 24 -27.47 -4.08 -5.38
CA GLN A 24 -28.60 -4.88 -4.89
C GLN A 24 -28.76 -4.84 -3.35
N GLY A 25 -28.49 -3.68 -2.73
CA GLY A 25 -28.61 -3.47 -1.28
C GLY A 25 -27.42 -3.98 -0.45
N ILE A 26 -26.40 -4.59 -1.06
CA ILE A 26 -25.17 -4.99 -0.38
C ILE A 26 -24.17 -3.84 -0.44
N LYS A 27 -23.76 -3.32 0.73
CA LYS A 27 -22.76 -2.25 0.86
C LYS A 27 -21.40 -2.84 1.26
N LYS A 28 -20.38 -2.64 0.43
CA LYS A 28 -19.01 -3.10 0.70
C LYS A 28 -17.99 -2.06 0.28
N CYS A 29 -16.92 -1.90 1.06
CA CYS A 29 -15.74 -1.14 0.63
C CYS A 29 -14.84 -2.08 -0.17
N GLN A 30 -14.84 -1.98 -1.49
CA GLN A 30 -14.07 -2.84 -2.38
C GLN A 30 -13.37 -2.00 -3.46
N LEU A 31 -12.06 -2.23 -3.63
CA LEU A 31 -11.35 -1.76 -4.81
C LEU A 31 -11.83 -2.61 -6.00
N MET A 32 -12.69 -2.04 -6.82
CA MET A 32 -13.23 -2.72 -7.98
C MET A 32 -12.34 -2.50 -9.20
N ASN A 33 -11.94 -3.58 -9.88
CA ASN A 33 -11.33 -3.52 -11.21
C ASN A 33 -12.43 -3.29 -12.26
N VAL A 34 -13.17 -2.18 -12.21
CA VAL A 34 -14.21 -1.92 -13.23
C VAL A 34 -13.54 -1.36 -14.49
N LEU A 35 -13.06 -2.26 -15.35
CA LEU A 35 -12.78 -1.98 -16.75
C LEU A 35 -14.03 -2.13 -17.63
N ASN A 36 -15.23 -1.90 -17.07
CA ASN A 36 -16.47 -1.96 -17.85
C ASN A 36 -16.89 -0.54 -18.26
N ASN A 37 -16.50 -0.15 -19.47
CA ASN A 37 -17.18 0.79 -20.41
C ASN A 37 -17.93 2.02 -19.85
N GLY A 38 -17.61 2.53 -18.65
CA GLY A 38 -18.40 3.57 -17.98
C GLY A 38 -17.61 4.74 -17.42
N ALA A 39 -16.28 4.63 -17.26
CA ALA A 39 -15.46 5.73 -16.74
C ALA A 39 -14.01 5.74 -17.26
N SER A 40 -13.79 5.33 -18.50
CA SER A 40 -12.49 5.55 -19.16
C SER A 40 -12.71 5.89 -20.64
N LYS A 41 -12.85 7.19 -20.94
CA LYS A 41 -12.50 7.77 -22.25
C LYS A 41 -10.97 7.76 -22.46
N LEU A 42 -10.28 6.73 -21.99
CA LEU A 42 -8.83 6.59 -22.06
C LEU A 42 -8.57 5.26 -22.75
N SER A 43 -7.78 5.30 -23.82
CA SER A 43 -7.52 4.12 -24.65
C SER A 43 -7.01 2.97 -23.78
N GLN A 44 -7.75 1.86 -23.77
CA GLN A 44 -7.44 0.66 -23.00
C GLN A 44 -6.04 0.10 -23.35
N ASN A 45 -5.51 0.45 -24.53
CA ASN A 45 -4.23 -0.05 -25.04
C ASN A 45 -3.01 0.54 -24.29
N THR A 46 -3.11 1.75 -23.72
CA THR A 46 -1.95 2.40 -23.07
C THR A 46 -1.83 2.04 -21.59
N PHE A 47 -2.94 1.87 -20.88
CA PHE A 47 -2.96 1.56 -19.44
C PHE A 47 -2.75 0.08 -19.12
N THR A 48 -2.88 -0.81 -20.09
CA THR A 48 -2.71 -2.27 -19.90
C THR A 48 -1.26 -2.72 -20.03
N GLN A 49 -0.39 -1.94 -20.69
CA GLN A 49 1.02 -2.31 -20.90
C GLN A 49 1.96 -1.76 -19.81
N LYS A 50 1.65 -0.59 -19.24
CA LYS A 50 2.50 0.05 -18.23
C LYS A 50 1.65 0.73 -17.15
N ARG A 51 2.15 0.69 -15.91
CA ARG A 51 1.62 1.50 -14.81
C ARG A 51 1.73 2.98 -15.18
N HIS A 52 0.61 3.68 -15.12
CA HIS A 52 0.56 5.12 -15.38
C HIS A 52 1.24 5.92 -14.25
N ASP A 53 1.91 7.02 -14.57
CA ASP A 53 2.69 7.82 -13.61
C ASP A 53 1.81 8.44 -12.51
N MET A 54 0.54 8.74 -12.83
CA MET A 54 -0.46 9.21 -11.85
C MET A 54 -1.13 8.09 -11.03
N CYS A 55 -0.67 6.84 -11.11
CA CYS A 55 -1.22 5.75 -10.30
C CYS A 55 -1.02 6.05 -8.80
N PRO A 56 -2.07 6.03 -7.97
CA PRO A 56 -1.97 6.42 -6.55
C PRO A 56 -1.28 5.36 -5.68
N LEU A 57 -1.19 4.12 -6.17
CA LEU A 57 -0.38 3.10 -5.52
C LEU A 57 1.08 3.57 -5.53
N ARG A 58 1.82 3.27 -4.48
CA ARG A 58 3.27 3.47 -4.38
C ARG A 58 3.94 2.17 -3.99
N GLU A 59 5.20 2.01 -4.36
CA GLU A 59 6.01 0.91 -3.83
C GLU A 59 6.18 1.09 -2.32
N LEU A 60 6.43 0.00 -1.61
CA LEU A 60 6.81 0.10 -0.19
C LEU A 60 8.14 0.86 -0.12
N PRO A 61 8.32 1.73 0.89
CA PRO A 61 9.62 2.35 1.06
C PRO A 61 10.67 1.31 1.45
N GLU A 62 11.93 1.64 1.20
CA GLU A 62 13.05 0.74 1.44
C GLU A 62 13.32 0.52 2.94
N LYS A 63 13.97 -0.60 3.24
CA LYS A 63 14.53 -0.85 4.57
C LYS A 63 15.65 0.13 4.83
N ARG A 64 15.75 0.55 6.09
CA ARG A 64 16.84 1.42 6.55
C ARG A 64 18.04 0.58 6.95
N GLU A 65 19.23 1.07 6.64
CA GLU A 65 20.46 0.47 7.16
C GLU A 65 20.52 0.61 8.68
N ILE A 66 21.13 -0.38 9.33
CA ILE A 66 21.37 -0.40 10.77
C ILE A 66 22.88 -0.36 10.95
N ASN A 67 23.40 0.72 11.53
CA ASN A 67 24.83 0.96 11.61
C ASN A 67 25.35 0.61 13.00
N HIS A 68 25.70 -0.66 13.20
CA HIS A 68 26.22 -1.22 14.46
C HIS A 68 27.65 -0.74 14.81
N ASN A 69 28.00 0.52 14.55
CA ASN A 69 29.33 1.03 14.82
C ASN A 69 29.52 1.17 16.34
N LYS A 70 30.12 0.13 16.94
CA LYS A 70 30.32 -0.07 18.39
C LYS A 70 31.12 1.04 19.10
N ASN A 71 31.68 2.01 18.37
CA ASN A 71 32.49 3.09 18.94
C ASN A 71 31.67 4.33 19.33
N HIS A 72 30.38 4.40 18.96
CA HIS A 72 29.50 5.53 19.26
C HIS A 72 28.16 5.06 19.88
N TYR A 73 28.25 4.22 20.92
CA TYR A 73 27.11 3.54 21.56
C TYR A 73 25.96 4.45 21.98
N ILE A 74 26.21 5.74 22.28
CA ILE A 74 25.17 6.64 22.81
C ILE A 74 24.50 7.46 21.70
N SER A 75 25.22 7.89 20.66
CA SER A 75 24.64 8.74 19.61
C SER A 75 23.82 7.95 18.59
N ASN A 76 24.20 6.70 18.32
CA ASN A 76 23.61 5.93 17.22
C ASN A 76 22.54 4.92 17.66
N PHE A 77 22.40 4.69 18.97
CA PHE A 77 21.42 3.73 19.50
C PHE A 77 19.98 4.08 19.12
N TRP A 78 19.60 5.36 19.24
CA TRP A 78 18.24 5.80 18.90
C TRP A 78 17.94 5.75 17.40
N THR A 79 18.94 6.00 16.56
CA THR A 79 18.80 5.88 15.11
C THR A 79 18.67 4.42 14.69
N ASP A 80 19.49 3.53 15.26
CA ASP A 80 19.43 2.10 14.98
C ASP A 80 18.12 1.49 15.47
N ALA A 81 17.66 1.84 16.68
CA ALA A 81 16.37 1.37 17.20
C ALA A 81 15.20 1.79 16.31
N LYS A 82 15.22 3.02 15.76
CA LYS A 82 14.22 3.48 14.79
C LYS A 82 14.29 2.72 13.47
N SER A 83 15.49 2.43 12.96
CA SER A 83 15.68 1.62 11.74
C SER A 83 15.20 0.18 11.94
N VAL A 84 15.51 -0.43 13.09
CA VAL A 84 15.02 -1.77 13.46
C VAL A 84 13.49 -1.80 13.49
N GLY A 85 12.86 -0.87 14.21
CA GLY A 85 11.39 -0.81 14.27
C GLY A 85 10.73 -0.55 12.91
N TRP A 86 11.32 0.32 12.09
CA TRP A 86 10.89 0.56 10.71
C TRP A 86 10.94 -0.71 9.85
N ASN A 87 12.08 -1.40 9.89
CA ASN A 87 12.28 -2.63 9.11
C ASN A 87 11.36 -3.75 9.58
N ALA A 88 11.12 -3.88 10.89
CA ALA A 88 10.18 -4.84 11.45
C ALA A 88 8.75 -4.57 10.96
N CYS A 89 8.31 -3.31 10.93
CA CYS A 89 7.00 -2.93 10.37
C CYS A 89 6.88 -3.33 8.89
N LEU A 90 7.90 -3.03 8.08
CA LEU A 90 7.93 -3.45 6.68
C LEU A 90 7.90 -4.97 6.54
N ASP A 91 8.60 -5.70 7.41
CA ASP A 91 8.58 -7.15 7.42
C ASP A 91 7.20 -7.71 7.74
N GLU A 92 6.48 -7.18 8.73
CA GLU A 92 5.08 -7.56 8.99
C GLU A 92 4.18 -7.31 7.79
N ILE A 93 4.33 -6.15 7.13
CA ILE A 93 3.54 -5.86 5.92
C ILE A 93 3.89 -6.84 4.81
N LEU A 94 5.16 -7.24 4.67
CA LEU A 94 5.63 -8.14 3.61
C LEU A 94 5.34 -9.62 3.90
N LYS A 95 5.14 -10.00 5.17
CA LYS A 95 4.72 -11.37 5.53
C LYS A 95 3.51 -11.77 4.69
N THR A 96 3.62 -12.92 4.04
CA THR A 96 2.51 -13.56 3.36
C THR A 96 1.75 -14.37 4.40
N ASP A 97 0.91 -13.72 5.20
CA ASP A 97 -0.11 -14.45 5.95
C ASP A 97 -1.03 -15.06 4.92
N GLY A 98 -1.08 -16.39 4.84
CA GLY A 98 -1.74 -17.17 3.79
C GLY A 98 -3.13 -16.65 3.41
N MET A 99 -3.16 -15.67 2.50
CA MET A 99 -4.37 -14.94 2.13
C MET A 99 -5.27 -15.91 1.36
N ARG A 100 -6.23 -16.50 2.09
CA ARG A 100 -7.40 -17.27 1.63
C ARG A 100 -7.13 -18.23 0.47
N LYS A 101 -6.91 -19.50 0.80
CA LYS A 101 -7.50 -20.59 0.02
C LYS A 101 -9.02 -20.51 0.24
N GLU A 102 -9.73 -19.88 -0.68
CA GLU A 102 -11.15 -20.14 -0.93
C GLU A 102 -11.31 -20.53 -2.38
#